data_AF-A0A956TLK9-F1
#
_entry.id   AF-A0A956TLK9-F1
#
_cell.length_a   1.000
_cell.length_b   1.000
_cell.length_c   1.000
_cell.angle_alpha   90.00
_cell.angle_beta   90.00
_cell.angle_gamma   90.00
#
_symmetry.space_group_name_H-M   'P 1'
#
loop_
_entity.id
_entity.type
_entity.pdbx_description
1 polymer ?
#
loop_
_entity_poly.entity_id
_entity_poly.type
_entity_poly.pdbx_seq_one_letter_code
_entity_poly.pdbx_strand_id
1 'polypeptide(L)'
;MRLLGNFLLASSLLVSSLLPAGAAQDPGSSEDPVLNAMVDEMQRSKSDLRFETHPAPYFAAYFMKEIDELSITSCLGSPADVERSKTRTVMPDIRLGDYDLDSSNPILSRQNSADQIGVDDDYTAIRRRLWLHTDRDYKFAVRTLEWKKAFLEANNVPDRLPDLTREEPSVKINEKQTLSADEKALAEEVEKLSKVFASYPDLQKSKVTLVVRTNTIWHVNSEGGRIRDSEKKCFLKFFGTAQAEDGMPINDYQVLSAKAPGDLPPLAEKLEIASKFAQEISDISKAKKAEDYCGPVLFKGQGAAEFFGQILAPNLGFAEDYVGDESFRNPLKNTLGRKLLPEHMSVVDNPGLESFAGQTIVGGYRFDDEGMPGQKITLIESGRLKDFCRSRIP
;
A
#
# COMPACT_ATOMS: atom_id res chain seq x y z
N MET A 1 -61.45 16.34 -55.18
CA MET A 1 -62.86 16.03 -55.52
C MET A 1 -62.88 14.79 -56.41
N ARG A 2 -63.63 13.75 -56.00
CA ARG A 2 -63.75 12.37 -56.55
C ARG A 2 -62.55 11.43 -56.26
N LEU A 3 -62.61 10.37 -55.45
CA LEU A 3 -63.52 9.21 -55.18
C LEU A 3 -63.06 7.91 -55.90
N LEU A 4 -63.05 6.82 -55.09
CA LEU A 4 -63.02 5.37 -55.41
C LEU A 4 -61.63 4.75 -55.64
N GLY A 5 -61.27 3.58 -55.09
CA GLY A 5 -62.01 2.58 -54.32
C GLY A 5 -61.08 1.45 -53.80
N ASN A 6 -61.64 0.64 -52.90
CA ASN A 6 -61.08 -0.56 -52.23
C ASN A 6 -60.36 -1.56 -53.15
N PHE A 7 -59.35 -2.30 -52.61
CA PHE A 7 -59.47 -3.74 -52.34
C PHE A 7 -58.20 -4.38 -51.72
N LEU A 8 -58.45 -5.16 -50.66
CA LEU A 8 -57.80 -6.40 -50.20
C LEU A 8 -56.34 -6.46 -49.66
N LEU A 9 -56.32 -6.86 -48.38
CA LEU A 9 -55.33 -7.60 -47.61
C LEU A 9 -54.27 -8.40 -48.40
N ALA A 10 -53.02 -8.23 -47.97
CA ALA A 10 -52.13 -9.35 -47.68
C ALA A 10 -51.21 -8.98 -46.51
N SER A 11 -51.41 -9.66 -45.38
CA SER A 11 -50.60 -9.58 -44.18
C SER A 11 -49.24 -10.23 -44.42
N SER A 12 -48.17 -9.46 -44.24
CA SER A 12 -46.83 -9.99 -43.98
C SER A 12 -46.21 -9.19 -42.84
N LEU A 13 -46.27 -9.77 -41.63
CA LEU A 13 -45.52 -9.33 -40.47
C LEU A 13 -44.02 -9.49 -40.77
N LEU A 14 -43.35 -8.39 -41.10
CA LEU A 14 -41.90 -8.27 -40.98
C LEU A 14 -41.59 -7.95 -39.53
N VAL A 15 -41.20 -8.98 -38.78
CA VAL A 15 -40.55 -8.83 -37.47
C VAL A 15 -39.18 -8.21 -37.73
N SER A 16 -39.08 -6.89 -37.57
CA SER A 16 -37.79 -6.21 -37.51
C SER A 16 -37.08 -6.65 -36.25
N SER A 17 -36.11 -7.55 -36.39
CA SER A 17 -35.12 -7.87 -35.38
C SER A 17 -34.28 -6.62 -35.10
N LEU A 18 -34.61 -5.91 -34.03
CA LEU A 18 -33.71 -4.97 -33.37
C LEU A 18 -32.52 -5.77 -32.85
N LEU A 19 -31.44 -5.81 -33.64
CA LEU A 19 -30.12 -6.16 -33.16
C LEU A 19 -29.76 -5.15 -32.06
N PRO A 20 -29.41 -5.60 -30.83
CA PRO A 20 -28.85 -4.69 -29.85
C PRO A 20 -27.55 -4.12 -30.44
N ALA A 21 -27.52 -2.80 -30.55
CA ALA A 21 -26.33 -2.04 -30.92
C ALA A 21 -25.17 -2.50 -30.05
N GLY A 22 -24.06 -2.85 -30.71
CA GLY A 22 -22.86 -3.32 -30.04
C GLY A 22 -22.48 -2.37 -28.91
N ALA A 23 -22.31 -2.94 -27.72
CA ALA A 23 -21.58 -2.27 -26.67
C ALA A 23 -20.25 -1.82 -27.27
N ALA A 24 -19.98 -0.52 -27.22
CA ALA A 24 -18.67 0.01 -27.53
C ALA A 24 -17.66 -0.77 -26.68
N GLN A 25 -16.82 -1.57 -27.32
CA GLN A 25 -15.68 -2.18 -26.66
C GLN A 25 -14.80 -1.04 -26.16
N ASP A 26 -14.71 -0.95 -24.84
CA ASP A 26 -13.78 -0.07 -24.14
C ASP A 26 -12.36 -0.48 -24.58
N PRO A 27 -11.55 0.41 -25.20
CA PRO A 27 -10.29 0.02 -25.84
C PRO A 27 -9.20 -0.52 -24.91
N GLY A 28 -9.50 -0.82 -23.63
CA GLY A 28 -8.60 -1.48 -22.68
C GLY A 28 -9.07 -2.84 -22.15
N SER A 29 -10.27 -3.32 -22.51
CA SER A 29 -10.84 -4.51 -21.88
C SER A 29 -10.31 -5.85 -22.42
N SER A 30 -9.49 -5.88 -23.47
CA SER A 30 -8.92 -7.13 -24.00
C SER A 30 -7.48 -7.42 -23.56
N GLU A 31 -6.79 -6.49 -22.89
CA GLU A 31 -5.33 -6.58 -22.68
C GLU A 31 -4.87 -6.95 -21.25
N ASP A 32 -5.76 -6.98 -20.24
CA ASP A 32 -5.38 -7.37 -18.88
C ASP A 32 -6.29 -8.45 -18.27
N PRO A 33 -5.90 -9.73 -18.34
CA PRO A 33 -6.67 -10.84 -17.78
C PRO A 33 -6.94 -10.70 -16.29
N VAL A 34 -5.99 -10.09 -15.55
CA VAL A 34 -6.08 -9.90 -14.10
C VAL A 34 -7.20 -8.91 -13.77
N LEU A 35 -7.16 -7.74 -14.40
CA LEU A 35 -8.16 -6.69 -14.18
C LEU A 35 -9.55 -7.15 -14.59
N ASN A 36 -9.67 -7.84 -15.73
CA ASN A 36 -10.94 -8.39 -16.20
C ASN A 36 -11.53 -9.40 -15.22
N ALA A 37 -10.71 -10.34 -14.72
CA ALA A 37 -11.15 -11.31 -13.72
C ALA A 37 -11.62 -10.63 -12.43
N MET A 38 -10.93 -9.56 -11.99
CA MET A 38 -11.33 -8.77 -10.83
C MET A 38 -12.68 -8.08 -11.05
N VAL A 39 -12.88 -7.39 -12.19
CA VAL A 39 -14.14 -6.72 -12.51
C VAL A 39 -15.31 -7.70 -12.55
N ASP A 40 -15.16 -8.80 -13.30
CA ASP A 40 -16.25 -9.76 -13.51
C ASP A 40 -16.63 -10.48 -12.21
N GLU A 41 -15.66 -10.86 -11.39
CA GLU A 41 -15.95 -11.51 -10.11
C GLU A 41 -16.56 -10.53 -9.10
N MET A 42 -16.14 -9.27 -9.11
CA MET A 42 -16.72 -8.24 -8.23
C MET A 42 -18.18 -7.99 -8.60
N GLN A 43 -18.47 -7.89 -9.90
CA GLN A 43 -19.84 -7.72 -10.39
C GLN A 43 -20.73 -8.91 -10.01
N ARG A 44 -20.25 -10.14 -10.22
CA ARG A 44 -20.96 -11.36 -9.80
C ARG A 44 -21.22 -11.38 -8.30
N SER A 45 -20.21 -11.04 -7.48
CA SER A 45 -20.37 -10.99 -6.03
C SER A 45 -21.41 -9.97 -5.60
N LYS A 46 -21.40 -8.77 -6.19
CA LYS A 46 -22.39 -7.71 -5.87
C LYS A 46 -23.82 -8.07 -6.29
N SER A 47 -24.01 -8.84 -7.37
CA SER A 47 -25.34 -9.21 -7.85
C SER A 47 -25.89 -10.50 -7.20
N ASP A 48 -25.03 -11.51 -7.03
CA ASP A 48 -25.48 -12.88 -6.80
C ASP A 48 -25.10 -13.42 -5.41
N LEU A 49 -24.05 -12.90 -4.77
CA LEU A 49 -23.59 -13.40 -3.48
C LEU A 49 -24.51 -12.92 -2.36
N ARG A 50 -25.40 -13.79 -1.91
CA ARG A 50 -26.32 -13.51 -0.80
C ARG A 50 -26.69 -14.79 -0.05
N PHE A 51 -27.13 -14.64 1.20
CA PHE A 51 -27.85 -15.70 1.91
C PHE A 51 -29.35 -15.45 1.83
N GLU A 52 -30.17 -16.44 2.20
CA GLU A 52 -31.61 -16.21 2.30
C GLU A 52 -31.95 -15.13 3.33
N THR A 53 -31.16 -15.03 4.40
CA THR A 53 -31.37 -14.10 5.52
C THR A 53 -30.64 -12.76 5.38
N HIS A 54 -29.73 -12.62 4.41
CA HIS A 54 -28.85 -11.44 4.30
C HIS A 54 -28.71 -11.01 2.84
N PRO A 55 -28.77 -9.69 2.56
CA PRO A 55 -28.74 -9.16 1.20
C PRO A 55 -27.35 -9.30 0.56
N ALA A 56 -27.30 -9.06 -0.75
CA ALA A 56 -26.02 -8.92 -1.44
C ALA A 56 -25.22 -7.70 -0.92
N PRO A 57 -23.88 -7.70 -1.06
CA PRO A 57 -23.05 -6.55 -0.66
C PRO A 57 -23.50 -5.26 -1.34
N TYR A 58 -23.60 -4.17 -0.57
CA TYR A 58 -23.87 -2.85 -1.16
C TYR A 58 -22.60 -2.29 -1.82
N PHE A 59 -21.43 -2.60 -1.24
CA PHE A 59 -20.12 -2.23 -1.71
C PHE A 59 -19.21 -3.46 -1.77
N ALA A 60 -18.43 -3.54 -2.86
CA ALA A 60 -17.38 -4.52 -3.04
C ALA A 60 -16.19 -3.83 -3.71
N ALA A 61 -14.98 -4.14 -3.24
CA ALA A 61 -13.74 -3.74 -3.89
C ALA A 61 -12.74 -4.90 -3.83
N TYR A 62 -11.86 -4.98 -4.81
CA TYR A 62 -10.71 -5.89 -4.79
C TYR A 62 -9.45 -5.08 -4.98
N PHE A 63 -8.52 -5.20 -4.03
CA PHE A 63 -7.16 -4.75 -4.15
C PHE A 63 -6.26 -5.96 -4.42
N MET A 64 -5.42 -5.87 -5.45
CA MET A 64 -4.44 -6.90 -5.78
C MET A 64 -3.08 -6.26 -5.93
N LYS A 65 -2.07 -6.88 -5.31
CA LYS A 65 -0.69 -6.41 -5.35
C LYS A 65 0.22 -7.54 -5.82
N GLU A 66 0.97 -7.26 -6.86
CA GLU A 66 2.06 -8.11 -7.33
C GLU A 66 3.39 -7.45 -7.04
N ILE A 67 4.32 -8.23 -6.50
CA ILE A 67 5.71 -7.85 -6.29
C ILE A 67 6.58 -8.85 -7.04
N ASP A 68 7.28 -8.36 -8.07
CA ASP A 68 8.35 -9.08 -8.76
C ASP A 68 9.68 -8.51 -8.24
N GLU A 69 10.48 -9.34 -7.57
CA GLU A 69 11.63 -8.93 -6.77
C GLU A 69 12.87 -9.78 -7.07
N LEU A 70 13.99 -9.09 -7.25
CA LEU A 70 15.35 -9.63 -7.31
C LEU A 70 16.09 -9.17 -6.05
N SER A 71 16.51 -10.12 -5.23
CA SER A 71 17.29 -9.91 -4.02
C SER A 71 18.68 -10.49 -4.22
N ILE A 72 19.72 -9.68 -4.02
CA ILE A 72 21.12 -10.07 -4.14
C ILE A 72 21.81 -9.77 -2.82
N THR A 73 22.36 -10.79 -2.17
CA THR A 73 23.01 -10.65 -0.87
C THR A 73 24.43 -11.21 -0.88
N SER A 74 25.38 -10.48 -0.29
CA SER A 74 26.74 -10.98 -0.07
C SER A 74 27.28 -10.56 1.30
N CYS A 75 28.19 -11.36 1.84
CA CYS A 75 28.84 -11.12 3.12
C CYS A 75 30.36 -11.23 2.94
N LEU A 76 31.13 -10.21 3.37
CA LEU A 76 32.60 -10.25 3.41
C LEU A 76 33.29 -10.61 2.07
N GLY A 77 32.64 -10.34 0.93
CA GLY A 77 33.15 -10.70 -0.39
C GLY A 77 32.93 -12.15 -0.79
N SER A 78 32.07 -12.89 -0.10
CA SER A 78 31.60 -14.20 -0.55
C SER A 78 30.85 -14.07 -1.88
N PRO A 79 30.80 -15.12 -2.72
CA PRO A 79 29.88 -15.16 -3.85
C PRO A 79 28.47 -14.73 -3.43
N ALA A 80 27.83 -13.89 -4.22
CA ALA A 80 26.50 -13.39 -3.89
C ALA A 80 25.46 -14.50 -4.02
N ASP A 81 24.53 -14.52 -3.07
CA ASP A 81 23.28 -15.25 -3.18
C ASP A 81 22.29 -14.41 -3.98
N VAL A 82 21.69 -15.01 -5.01
CA VAL A 82 20.80 -14.33 -5.95
C VAL A 82 19.44 -15.04 -5.92
N GLU A 83 18.43 -14.34 -5.43
CA GLU A 83 17.08 -14.86 -5.30
C GLU A 83 16.12 -14.02 -6.15
N ARG A 84 15.32 -14.68 -6.99
CA ARG A 84 14.16 -14.09 -7.65
C ARG A 84 12.91 -14.63 -7.00
N SER A 85 12.00 -13.72 -6.67
CA SER A 85 10.67 -14.08 -6.18
C SER A 85 9.62 -13.25 -6.89
N LYS A 86 8.48 -13.89 -7.13
CA LYS A 86 7.30 -13.21 -7.63
C LYS A 86 6.13 -13.61 -6.75
N THR A 87 5.46 -12.63 -6.16
CA THR A 87 4.33 -12.86 -5.27
C THR A 87 3.16 -12.01 -5.73
N ARG A 88 1.96 -12.55 -5.59
CA ARG A 88 0.71 -11.85 -5.86
C ARG A 88 -0.24 -12.09 -4.71
N THR A 89 -0.72 -11.02 -4.11
CA THR A 89 -1.71 -11.07 -3.03
C THR A 89 -2.98 -10.37 -3.44
N VAL A 90 -4.09 -10.83 -2.87
CA VAL A 90 -5.40 -10.21 -3.06
C VAL A 90 -6.05 -9.91 -1.72
N MET A 91 -6.78 -8.80 -1.68
CA MET A 91 -7.50 -8.31 -0.51
C MET A 91 -8.88 -7.83 -0.97
N PRO A 92 -9.92 -8.66 -0.85
CA PRO A 92 -11.28 -8.22 -1.02
C PRO A 92 -11.74 -7.32 0.14
N ASP A 93 -12.49 -6.27 -0.18
CA ASP A 93 -13.29 -5.50 0.77
C ASP A 93 -14.76 -5.68 0.41
N ILE A 94 -15.49 -6.46 1.21
CA ILE A 94 -16.88 -6.81 0.99
C ILE A 94 -17.71 -6.25 2.14
N ARG A 95 -18.66 -5.37 1.81
CA ARG A 95 -19.44 -4.67 2.82
C ARG A 95 -20.94 -4.90 2.66
N LEU A 96 -21.59 -5.24 3.78
CA LEU A 96 -23.03 -5.34 3.91
C LEU A 96 -23.57 -4.20 4.77
N GLY A 97 -24.82 -3.81 4.52
CA GLY A 97 -25.45 -2.65 5.15
C GLY A 97 -25.56 -1.52 4.14
N ASP A 98 -25.18 -0.32 4.56
CA ASP A 98 -25.11 0.87 3.71
C ASP A 98 -23.99 1.80 4.18
N TYR A 99 -23.82 2.94 3.51
CA TYR A 99 -22.75 3.90 3.84
C TYR A 99 -22.86 4.48 5.26
N ASP A 100 -24.05 4.50 5.87
CA ASP A 100 -24.21 4.98 7.24
C ASP A 100 -23.87 3.88 8.25
N LEU A 101 -24.41 2.67 8.08
CA LEU A 101 -24.13 1.52 8.95
C LEU A 101 -23.77 0.29 8.13
N ASP A 102 -22.50 -0.11 8.16
CA ASP A 102 -22.02 -1.32 7.49
C ASP A 102 -21.20 -2.27 8.37
N SER A 103 -20.81 -3.38 7.74
CA SER A 103 -19.97 -4.43 8.28
C SER A 103 -18.48 -4.06 8.41
N SER A 104 -18.09 -2.80 8.23
CA SER A 104 -16.71 -2.38 8.50
C SER A 104 -16.43 -2.43 10.00
N ASN A 105 -15.34 -3.08 10.36
CA ASN A 105 -14.79 -3.08 11.71
C ASN A 105 -13.31 -3.49 11.64
N PRO A 106 -12.34 -2.60 11.89
CA PRO A 106 -10.92 -2.90 11.72
C PRO A 106 -10.34 -3.93 12.69
N ILE A 107 -11.01 -4.25 13.81
CA ILE A 107 -10.56 -5.30 14.72
C ILE A 107 -10.87 -6.68 14.15
N LEU A 108 -12.08 -6.80 13.62
CA LEU A 108 -12.63 -8.03 13.07
C LEU A 108 -12.11 -8.21 11.63
N SER A 109 -12.09 -7.16 10.82
CA SER A 109 -11.51 -7.14 9.47
C SER A 109 -9.97 -7.17 9.45
N ARG A 110 -9.30 -7.26 10.61
CA ARG A 110 -7.85 -7.54 10.68
C ARG A 110 -7.47 -8.95 10.24
N GLN A 111 -8.46 -9.80 9.94
CA GLN A 111 -8.29 -10.87 8.96
C GLN A 111 -8.25 -10.35 7.51
N ASN A 112 -7.72 -9.14 7.26
CA ASN A 112 -7.08 -8.78 6.01
C ASN A 112 -5.79 -9.60 5.84
N SER A 113 -5.92 -10.93 5.83
CA SER A 113 -4.88 -11.79 5.32
C SER A 113 -4.87 -11.56 3.83
N ALA A 114 -3.98 -10.67 3.37
CA ALA A 114 -3.66 -10.58 1.97
C ALA A 114 -3.34 -12.00 1.49
N ASP A 115 -4.22 -12.56 0.68
CA ASP A 115 -4.17 -13.97 0.36
C ASP A 115 -3.27 -14.16 -0.85
N GLN A 116 -2.25 -15.00 -0.71
CA GLN A 116 -1.35 -15.28 -1.82
C GLN A 116 -2.06 -16.16 -2.87
N ILE A 117 -2.05 -15.68 -4.11
CA ILE A 117 -2.61 -16.37 -5.28
C ILE A 117 -1.52 -16.65 -6.32
N GLY A 118 -1.87 -17.42 -7.35
CA GLY A 118 -0.96 -17.69 -8.47
C GLY A 118 -0.58 -16.42 -9.22
N VAL A 119 0.68 -16.37 -9.69
CA VAL A 119 1.23 -15.23 -10.43
C VAL A 119 1.00 -15.32 -11.94
N ASP A 120 0.46 -16.44 -12.41
CA ASP A 120 0.05 -16.61 -13.80
C ASP A 120 -1.18 -15.77 -14.10
N ASP A 121 -1.21 -15.12 -15.26
CA ASP A 121 -2.32 -14.28 -15.72
C ASP A 121 -3.47 -15.16 -16.30
N ASP A 122 -3.80 -16.26 -15.62
CA ASP A 122 -4.93 -17.13 -15.96
C ASP A 122 -6.23 -16.56 -15.37
N TYR A 123 -7.08 -16.07 -16.26
CA TYR A 123 -8.38 -15.47 -15.91
C TYR A 123 -9.21 -16.39 -14.99
N THR A 124 -9.29 -17.68 -15.29
CA THR A 124 -10.17 -18.62 -14.58
C THR A 124 -9.64 -18.90 -13.18
N ALA A 125 -8.33 -19.08 -13.03
CA ALA A 125 -7.68 -19.32 -11.76
C ALA A 125 -7.80 -18.12 -10.83
N ILE A 126 -7.58 -16.90 -11.36
CA ILE A 126 -7.72 -15.65 -10.61
C ILE A 126 -9.17 -15.48 -10.16
N ARG A 127 -10.14 -15.63 -11.08
CA ARG A 127 -11.56 -15.48 -10.78
C ARG A 127 -12.03 -16.49 -9.72
N ARG A 128 -11.57 -17.74 -9.80
CA ARG A 128 -11.87 -18.77 -8.79
C ARG A 128 -11.29 -18.44 -7.41
N ARG A 129 -10.07 -17.89 -7.36
CA ARG A 129 -9.48 -17.46 -6.08
C ARG A 129 -10.29 -16.31 -5.49
N LEU A 130 -10.56 -15.27 -6.26
CA LEU A 130 -11.41 -14.15 -5.86
C LEU A 130 -12.77 -14.63 -5.33
N TRP A 131 -13.41 -15.58 -6.01
CA TRP A 131 -14.67 -16.19 -5.58
C TRP A 131 -14.58 -16.80 -4.16
N LEU A 132 -13.56 -17.62 -3.90
CA LEU A 132 -13.35 -18.25 -2.59
C LEU A 132 -13.10 -17.21 -1.48
N HIS A 133 -12.24 -16.22 -1.74
CA HIS A 133 -11.90 -15.19 -0.77
C HIS A 133 -13.10 -14.28 -0.48
N THR A 134 -13.85 -13.91 -1.52
CA THR A 134 -15.07 -13.09 -1.40
C THR A 134 -16.17 -13.82 -0.62
N ASP A 135 -16.35 -15.12 -0.81
CA ASP A 135 -17.32 -15.92 -0.03
C ASP A 135 -16.96 -15.94 1.47
N ARG A 136 -15.67 -16.09 1.80
CA ARG A 136 -15.18 -15.99 3.18
C ARG A 136 -15.46 -14.61 3.77
N ASP A 137 -15.10 -13.56 3.05
CA ASP A 137 -15.19 -12.18 3.53
C ASP A 137 -16.65 -11.72 3.63
N TYR A 138 -17.54 -12.21 2.76
CA TYR A 138 -18.98 -12.00 2.88
C TYR A 138 -19.56 -12.62 4.16
N LYS A 139 -19.20 -13.87 4.48
CA LYS A 139 -19.62 -14.52 5.74
C LYS A 139 -19.08 -13.77 6.96
N PHE A 140 -17.87 -13.24 6.84
CA PHE A 140 -17.26 -12.40 7.87
C PHE A 140 -18.04 -11.09 8.06
N ALA A 141 -18.36 -10.41 6.97
CA ALA A 141 -19.10 -9.17 6.94
C ALA A 141 -20.51 -9.33 7.52
N VAL A 142 -21.21 -10.44 7.22
CA VAL A 142 -22.52 -10.76 7.84
C VAL A 142 -22.42 -10.79 9.36
N ARG A 143 -21.44 -11.53 9.92
CA ARG A 143 -21.25 -11.62 11.38
C ARG A 143 -20.91 -10.26 11.98
N THR A 144 -20.07 -9.48 11.29
CA THR A 144 -19.61 -8.18 11.76
C THR A 144 -20.75 -7.16 11.78
N LEU A 145 -21.60 -7.14 10.76
CA LEU A 145 -22.77 -6.26 10.71
C LEU A 145 -23.74 -6.56 11.85
N GLU A 146 -24.08 -7.83 12.06
CA GLU A 146 -25.02 -8.21 13.13
C GLU A 146 -24.46 -7.94 14.53
N TRP A 147 -23.15 -8.20 14.73
CA TRP A 147 -22.47 -7.80 15.96
C TRP A 147 -22.52 -6.28 16.17
N LYS A 148 -22.24 -5.49 15.13
CA LYS A 148 -22.20 -4.02 15.22
C LYS A 148 -23.57 -3.44 15.54
N LYS A 149 -24.63 -3.95 14.91
CA LYS A 149 -26.02 -3.60 15.24
C LYS A 149 -26.34 -3.86 16.71
N ALA A 150 -26.05 -5.07 17.20
CA ALA A 150 -26.29 -5.44 18.59
C ALA A 150 -25.48 -4.58 19.58
N PHE A 151 -24.22 -4.27 19.24
CA PHE A 151 -23.37 -3.40 20.04
C PHE A 151 -23.95 -1.99 20.15
N LEU A 152 -24.38 -1.39 19.03
CA LEU A 152 -24.94 -0.05 19.01
C LEU A 152 -26.26 0.03 19.78
N GLU A 153 -27.12 -0.99 19.66
CA GLU A 153 -28.37 -1.08 20.42
C GLU A 153 -28.11 -1.15 21.94
N ALA A 154 -27.08 -1.89 22.36
CA ALA A 154 -26.74 -2.05 23.77
C ALA A 154 -26.01 -0.84 24.40
N ASN A 155 -25.25 -0.07 23.62
CA ASN A 155 -24.30 0.93 24.16
C ASN A 155 -24.68 2.39 23.88
N ASN A 156 -25.74 2.67 23.10
CA ASN A 156 -26.23 4.01 22.78
C ASN A 156 -25.09 5.01 22.46
N VAL A 157 -24.34 4.73 21.39
CA VAL A 157 -23.17 5.51 20.96
C VAL A 157 -23.63 6.83 20.32
N PRO A 158 -23.43 8.00 20.97
CA PRO A 158 -23.84 9.28 20.41
C PRO A 158 -22.87 9.75 19.31
N ASP A 159 -23.34 10.67 18.45
CA ASP A 159 -22.53 11.40 17.47
C ASP A 159 -21.70 10.52 16.53
N ARG A 160 -22.29 9.40 16.10
CA ARG A 160 -21.68 8.46 15.15
C ARG A 160 -21.60 9.07 13.75
N LEU A 161 -20.44 8.95 13.12
CA LEU A 161 -20.25 9.25 11.70
C LEU A 161 -20.67 8.05 10.82
N PRO A 162 -20.97 8.26 9.53
CA PRO A 162 -21.16 7.16 8.58
C PRO A 162 -19.96 6.22 8.57
N ASP A 163 -20.15 4.97 8.17
CA ASP A 163 -19.06 3.98 8.15
C ASP A 163 -18.21 4.03 6.87
N LEU A 164 -18.73 4.67 5.80
CA LEU A 164 -18.01 4.86 4.55
C LEU A 164 -18.44 6.15 3.85
N THR A 165 -17.48 6.90 3.33
CA THR A 165 -17.70 8.08 2.48
C THR A 165 -17.97 7.68 1.03
N ARG A 166 -18.71 8.52 0.30
CA ARG A 166 -18.91 8.39 -1.15
C ARG A 166 -17.90 9.26 -1.88
N GLU A 167 -17.08 8.63 -2.70
CA GLU A 167 -16.02 9.31 -3.46
C GLU A 167 -16.21 9.12 -4.96
N GLU A 168 -15.66 10.03 -5.76
CA GLU A 168 -15.64 9.89 -7.21
C GLU A 168 -14.66 8.76 -7.61
N PRO A 169 -15.11 7.76 -8.40
CA PRO A 169 -14.28 6.61 -8.73
C PRO A 169 -13.11 6.99 -9.64
N SER A 170 -11.91 6.53 -9.29
CA SER A 170 -10.73 6.68 -10.14
C SER A 170 -10.66 5.61 -11.22
N VAL A 171 -10.51 6.04 -12.48
CA VAL A 171 -10.28 5.15 -13.63
C VAL A 171 -8.93 5.48 -14.27
N LYS A 172 -7.93 4.61 -14.05
CA LYS A 172 -6.57 4.81 -14.57
C LYS A 172 -5.85 3.50 -14.81
N ILE A 173 -5.57 3.18 -16.07
CA ILE A 173 -4.83 1.98 -16.45
C ILE A 173 -3.45 2.39 -16.98
N ASN A 174 -2.46 2.43 -16.11
CA ASN A 174 -1.07 2.70 -16.48
C ASN A 174 -0.37 1.44 -16.99
N GLU A 175 0.77 1.61 -17.66
CA GLU A 175 1.58 0.49 -18.16
C GLU A 175 2.19 -0.31 -17.01
N LYS A 176 2.16 -1.65 -17.12
CA LYS A 176 2.88 -2.53 -16.19
C LYS A 176 4.38 -2.34 -16.41
N GLN A 177 5.14 -2.12 -15.34
CA GLN A 177 6.58 -2.14 -15.39
C GLN A 177 7.07 -3.61 -15.31
N THR A 178 8.26 -3.88 -15.84
CA THR A 178 8.89 -5.20 -15.75
C THR A 178 10.24 -5.09 -15.03
N LEU A 179 10.56 -6.08 -14.21
CA LEU A 179 11.87 -6.21 -13.62
C LEU A 179 12.85 -6.70 -14.69
N SER A 180 13.80 -5.82 -15.04
CA SER A 180 14.92 -6.14 -15.91
C SER A 180 16.19 -5.62 -15.25
N ALA A 181 17.15 -6.51 -15.02
CA ALA A 181 18.40 -6.23 -14.35
C ALA A 181 19.49 -7.19 -14.83
N ASP A 182 20.73 -6.70 -14.93
CA ASP A 182 21.91 -7.54 -15.15
C ASP A 182 22.33 -8.16 -13.80
N GLU A 183 21.77 -9.32 -13.49
CA GLU A 183 22.01 -10.02 -12.22
C GLU A 183 23.49 -10.26 -11.95
N LYS A 184 24.25 -10.60 -13.00
CA LYS A 184 25.67 -10.90 -12.85
C LYS A 184 26.45 -9.64 -12.49
N ALA A 185 26.23 -8.54 -13.21
CA ALA A 185 26.89 -7.28 -12.91
C ALA A 185 26.54 -6.77 -11.50
N LEU A 186 25.28 -6.89 -11.10
CA LEU A 186 24.82 -6.48 -9.76
C LEU A 186 25.36 -7.39 -8.66
N ALA A 187 25.45 -8.71 -8.88
CA ALA A 187 26.09 -9.65 -7.97
C ALA A 187 27.56 -9.28 -7.75
N GLU A 188 28.33 -9.08 -8.81
CA GLU A 188 29.73 -8.65 -8.72
C GLU A 188 29.90 -7.31 -7.99
N GLU A 189 28.94 -6.38 -8.14
CA GLU A 189 28.93 -5.12 -7.40
C GLU A 189 28.70 -5.33 -5.90
N VAL A 190 27.66 -6.10 -5.54
CA VAL A 190 27.31 -6.41 -4.13
C VAL A 190 28.43 -7.16 -3.43
N GLU A 191 29.14 -8.06 -4.12
CA GLU A 191 30.34 -8.74 -3.61
C GLU A 191 31.47 -7.76 -3.29
N LYS A 192 31.76 -6.82 -4.20
CA LYS A 192 32.79 -5.79 -3.99
C LYS A 192 32.46 -4.91 -2.79
N LEU A 193 31.20 -4.53 -2.63
CA LEU A 193 30.72 -3.73 -1.51
C LEU A 193 30.82 -4.50 -0.19
N SER A 194 30.39 -5.76 -0.15
CA SER A 194 30.42 -6.56 1.08
C SER A 194 31.86 -6.88 1.53
N LYS A 195 32.80 -6.96 0.59
CA LYS A 195 34.23 -7.19 0.87
C LYS A 195 34.87 -6.08 1.73
N VAL A 196 34.36 -4.85 1.67
CA VAL A 196 34.84 -3.73 2.51
C VAL A 196 34.83 -4.11 3.98
N PHE A 197 33.80 -4.83 4.43
CA PHE A 197 33.62 -5.22 5.82
C PHE A 197 34.67 -6.23 6.32
N ALA A 198 35.41 -6.91 5.42
CA ALA A 198 36.51 -7.79 5.82
C ALA A 198 37.67 -7.05 6.49
N SER A 199 37.77 -5.74 6.30
CA SER A 199 38.78 -4.89 6.94
C SER A 199 38.39 -4.41 8.35
N TYR A 200 37.20 -4.78 8.84
CA TYR A 200 36.65 -4.30 10.11
C TYR A 200 36.37 -5.47 11.07
N PRO A 201 37.38 -5.95 11.82
CA PRO A 201 37.25 -7.14 12.68
C PRO A 201 36.30 -6.96 13.87
N ASP A 202 35.96 -5.72 14.23
CA ASP A 202 35.01 -5.43 15.32
C ASP A 202 33.56 -5.79 14.93
N LEU A 203 33.26 -5.92 13.64
CA LEU A 203 31.95 -6.33 13.15
C LEU A 203 31.81 -7.86 13.27
N GLN A 204 30.85 -8.31 14.07
CA GLN A 204 30.55 -9.73 14.27
C GLN A 204 29.73 -10.34 13.13
N LYS A 205 28.83 -9.55 12.53
CA LYS A 205 28.05 -9.93 11.34
C LYS A 205 27.97 -8.72 10.43
N SER A 206 28.08 -8.97 9.13
CA SER A 206 27.92 -7.93 8.13
C SER A 206 27.33 -8.52 6.86
N LYS A 207 26.48 -7.75 6.17
CA LYS A 207 25.91 -8.13 4.89
C LYS A 207 25.56 -6.90 4.07
N VAL A 208 25.64 -7.05 2.75
CA VAL A 208 25.11 -6.09 1.79
C VAL A 208 23.99 -6.78 1.04
N THR A 209 22.83 -6.14 0.98
CA THR A 209 21.65 -6.64 0.26
C THR A 209 21.19 -5.57 -0.72
N LEU A 210 21.13 -5.93 -2.01
CA LEU A 210 20.48 -5.15 -3.05
C LEU A 210 19.11 -5.77 -3.35
N VAL A 211 18.06 -4.97 -3.24
CA VAL A 211 16.70 -5.33 -3.66
C VAL A 211 16.33 -4.48 -4.86
N VAL A 212 15.91 -5.12 -5.95
CA VAL A 212 15.33 -4.48 -7.12
C VAL A 212 13.96 -5.09 -7.31
N ARG A 213 12.90 -4.28 -7.30
CA ARG A 213 11.55 -4.81 -7.46
C ARG A 213 10.64 -3.91 -8.25
N THR A 214 9.65 -4.54 -8.86
CA THR A 214 8.49 -3.88 -9.44
C THR A 214 7.26 -4.22 -8.62
N ASN A 215 6.54 -3.19 -8.17
CA ASN A 215 5.22 -3.37 -7.59
C ASN A 215 4.19 -3.04 -8.65
N THR A 216 3.23 -3.93 -8.89
CA THR A 216 2.05 -3.63 -9.69
C THR A 216 0.82 -3.79 -8.82
N ILE A 217 -0.02 -2.76 -8.81
CA ILE A 217 -1.31 -2.78 -8.12
C ILE A 217 -2.43 -2.80 -9.13
N TRP A 218 -3.47 -3.56 -8.82
CA TRP A 218 -4.78 -3.46 -9.46
C TRP A 218 -5.79 -3.16 -8.37
N HIS A 219 -6.70 -2.26 -8.65
CA HIS A 219 -7.82 -1.97 -7.76
C HIS A 219 -9.09 -1.83 -8.57
N VAL A 220 -10.14 -2.52 -8.16
CA VAL A 220 -11.48 -2.34 -8.73
C VAL A 220 -12.48 -2.16 -7.60
N ASN A 221 -13.46 -1.29 -7.79
CA ASN A 221 -14.56 -1.16 -6.84
C ASN A 221 -15.91 -1.05 -7.54
N SER A 222 -16.95 -1.32 -6.76
CA SER A 222 -18.32 -1.40 -7.26
C SER A 222 -18.99 -0.05 -7.51
N GLU A 223 -18.27 1.04 -7.27
CA GLU A 223 -18.64 2.42 -7.62
C GLU A 223 -18.09 2.82 -8.99
N GLY A 224 -17.28 1.95 -9.63
CA GLY A 224 -16.73 2.17 -10.98
C GLY A 224 -15.22 2.39 -11.01
N GLY A 225 -14.56 2.36 -9.85
CA GLY A 225 -13.10 2.49 -9.76
C GLY A 225 -12.40 1.34 -10.49
N ARG A 226 -11.41 1.67 -11.31
CA ARG A 226 -10.61 0.73 -12.12
C ARG A 226 -9.20 1.26 -12.28
N ILE A 227 -8.27 0.71 -11.51
CA ILE A 227 -6.90 1.17 -11.46
C ILE A 227 -5.97 0.02 -11.78
N ARG A 228 -4.96 0.32 -12.58
CA ARG A 228 -3.71 -0.43 -12.66
C ARG A 228 -2.58 0.57 -12.60
N ASP A 229 -1.69 0.42 -11.62
CA ASP A 229 -0.47 1.22 -11.54
C ASP A 229 0.74 0.34 -11.24
N SER A 230 1.91 0.81 -11.64
CA SER A 230 3.14 0.04 -11.50
C SER A 230 4.34 0.95 -11.25
N GLU A 231 5.18 0.56 -10.30
CA GLU A 231 6.32 1.34 -9.84
C GLU A 231 7.56 0.45 -9.64
N LYS A 232 8.74 1.00 -9.91
CA LYS A 232 10.02 0.36 -9.61
C LYS A 232 10.59 0.91 -8.32
N LYS A 233 11.15 0.02 -7.51
CA LYS A 233 11.88 0.38 -6.28
C LYS A 233 13.19 -0.37 -6.23
N CYS A 234 14.23 0.32 -5.79
CA CYS A 234 15.55 -0.22 -5.58
C CYS A 234 16.07 0.23 -4.22
N PHE A 235 16.60 -0.73 -3.45
CA PHE A 235 17.17 -0.49 -2.14
C PHE A 235 18.53 -1.19 -2.05
N LEU A 236 19.57 -0.45 -1.71
CA LEU A 236 20.87 -1.01 -1.35
C LEU A 236 21.06 -0.84 0.15
N LYS A 237 21.08 -1.95 0.88
CA LYS A 237 21.18 -1.99 2.33
C LYS A 237 22.55 -2.52 2.76
N PHE A 238 23.26 -1.72 3.54
CA PHE A 238 24.41 -2.13 4.35
C PHE A 238 23.89 -2.49 5.74
N PHE A 239 24.30 -3.62 6.29
CA PHE A 239 23.91 -4.05 7.64
C PHE A 239 25.14 -4.57 8.38
N GLY A 240 25.24 -4.22 9.65
CA GLY A 240 26.33 -4.64 10.53
C GLY A 240 25.87 -4.84 11.97
N THR A 241 26.53 -5.74 12.68
CA THR A 241 26.42 -5.88 14.12
C THR A 241 27.81 -5.86 14.76
N ALA A 242 27.94 -5.22 15.91
CA ALA A 242 29.12 -5.25 16.76
C ALA A 242 28.69 -5.46 18.22
N GLN A 243 29.66 -5.50 19.12
CA GLN A 243 29.43 -5.62 20.55
C GLN A 243 30.31 -4.64 21.30
N ALA A 244 29.71 -3.88 22.21
CA ALA A 244 30.45 -2.97 23.07
C ALA A 244 31.28 -3.72 24.12
N GLU A 245 32.23 -3.02 24.75
CA GLU A 245 33.09 -3.61 25.80
C GLU A 245 32.30 -4.17 27.00
N ASP A 246 31.12 -3.60 27.30
CA ASP A 246 30.23 -4.06 28.38
C ASP A 246 29.31 -5.22 27.95
N GLY A 247 29.47 -5.72 26.73
CA GLY A 247 28.67 -6.80 26.14
C GLY A 247 27.38 -6.35 25.46
N MET A 248 27.05 -5.05 25.45
CA MET A 248 25.85 -4.54 24.77
C MET A 248 25.91 -4.80 23.26
N PRO A 249 24.88 -5.45 22.66
CA PRO A 249 24.83 -5.63 21.23
C PRO A 249 24.54 -4.30 20.53
N ILE A 250 25.27 -4.05 19.44
CA ILE A 250 25.04 -2.92 18.55
C ILE A 250 24.64 -3.47 17.20
N ASN A 251 23.57 -2.93 16.65
CA ASN A 251 23.13 -3.24 15.30
C ASN A 251 22.79 -1.93 14.59
N ASP A 252 23.23 -1.81 13.35
CA ASP A 252 22.87 -0.66 12.54
C ASP A 252 22.74 -1.07 11.07
N TYR A 253 22.12 -0.19 10.30
CA TYR A 253 22.01 -0.34 8.87
C TYR A 253 21.95 1.01 8.17
N GLN A 254 22.44 1.04 6.93
CA GLN A 254 22.29 2.18 6.04
C GLN A 254 21.59 1.73 4.76
N VAL A 255 20.61 2.51 4.30
CA VAL A 255 19.85 2.21 3.07
C VAL A 255 19.99 3.36 2.09
N LEU A 256 20.40 3.03 0.87
CA LEU A 256 20.27 3.91 -0.29
C LEU A 256 19.03 3.49 -1.07
N SER A 257 18.19 4.47 -1.42
CA SER A 257 16.91 4.24 -2.09
C SER A 257 16.90 4.90 -3.47
N ALA A 258 16.35 4.21 -4.45
CA ALA A 258 16.27 4.63 -5.84
C ALA A 258 15.06 4.00 -6.55
N LYS A 259 14.74 4.45 -7.78
CA LYS A 259 13.74 3.79 -8.63
C LYS A 259 14.35 2.62 -9.40
N ALA A 260 15.61 2.73 -9.82
CA ALA A 260 16.36 1.66 -10.48
C ALA A 260 17.82 1.56 -9.98
N PRO A 261 18.51 0.43 -10.20
CA PRO A 261 19.92 0.28 -9.79
C PRO A 261 20.85 1.34 -10.38
N GLY A 262 20.58 1.79 -11.61
CA GLY A 262 21.36 2.84 -12.28
C GLY A 262 21.17 4.24 -11.68
N ASP A 263 20.13 4.46 -10.87
CA ASP A 263 19.91 5.74 -10.19
C ASP A 263 20.59 5.77 -8.80
N LEU A 264 21.14 4.64 -8.34
CA LEU A 264 21.97 4.62 -7.13
C LEU A 264 23.31 5.31 -7.40
N PRO A 265 23.99 5.81 -6.34
CA PRO A 265 25.31 6.41 -6.49
C PRO A 265 26.32 5.50 -7.21
N PRO A 266 27.35 6.07 -7.86
CA PRO A 266 28.42 5.27 -8.48
C PRO A 266 29.11 4.34 -7.48
N LEU A 267 29.70 3.24 -7.97
CA LEU A 267 30.37 2.25 -7.13
C LEU A 267 31.42 2.85 -6.18
N ALA A 268 32.21 3.83 -6.64
CA ALA A 268 33.20 4.50 -5.82
C ALA A 268 32.56 5.15 -4.57
N GLU A 269 31.45 5.86 -4.74
CA GLU A 269 30.72 6.48 -3.64
C GLU A 269 30.06 5.43 -2.73
N LYS A 270 29.49 4.36 -3.31
CA LYS A 270 28.94 3.24 -2.52
C LYS A 270 30.01 2.55 -1.65
N LEU A 271 31.25 2.42 -2.14
CA LEU A 271 32.37 1.87 -1.36
C LEU A 271 32.79 2.80 -0.22
N GLU A 272 32.79 4.12 -0.45
CA GLU A 272 33.03 5.11 0.60
C GLU A 272 31.94 5.06 1.68
N ILE A 273 30.67 4.99 1.27
CA ILE A 273 29.51 4.83 2.15
C ILE A 273 29.64 3.55 2.99
N ALA A 274 29.96 2.42 2.36
CA ALA A 274 30.17 1.14 3.06
C ALA A 274 31.30 1.23 4.10
N SER A 275 32.42 1.84 3.73
CA SER A 275 33.59 1.99 4.62
C SER A 275 33.26 2.90 5.81
N LYS A 276 32.56 4.01 5.55
CA LYS A 276 32.12 4.94 6.58
C LYS A 276 31.14 4.27 7.55
N PHE A 277 30.14 3.56 7.03
CA PHE A 277 29.19 2.80 7.84
C PHE A 277 29.88 1.78 8.75
N ALA A 278 30.83 1.02 8.19
CA ALA A 278 31.59 0.03 8.98
C ALA A 278 32.42 0.70 10.08
N GLN A 279 33.07 1.82 9.77
CA GLN A 279 33.83 2.60 10.74
C GLN A 279 32.92 3.15 11.85
N GLU A 280 31.75 3.70 11.50
CA GLU A 280 30.80 4.24 12.48
C GLU A 280 30.33 3.17 13.47
N ILE A 281 30.01 1.95 13.00
CA ILE A 281 29.66 0.84 13.90
C ILE A 281 30.85 0.47 14.81
N SER A 282 32.06 0.37 14.26
CA SER A 282 33.28 0.09 15.03
C SER A 282 33.59 1.17 16.07
N ASP A 283 33.27 2.43 15.78
CA ASP A 283 33.45 3.54 16.70
C ASP A 283 32.40 3.52 17.81
N ILE A 284 31.14 3.22 17.47
CA ILE A 284 30.03 3.07 18.43
C ILE A 284 30.32 1.91 19.39
N SER A 285 30.92 0.81 18.93
CA SER A 285 31.27 -0.32 19.82
C SER A 285 32.37 0.00 20.82
N LYS A 286 33.14 1.06 20.59
CA LYS A 286 34.19 1.55 21.51
C LYS A 286 33.74 2.78 22.28
N ALA A 287 32.57 3.32 21.96
CA ALA A 287 32.05 4.50 22.61
C ALA A 287 31.65 4.17 24.05
N LYS A 288 31.93 5.10 24.96
CA LYS A 288 31.45 4.99 26.35
C LYS A 288 29.94 5.10 26.36
N LYS A 289 29.31 4.25 27.17
CA LYS A 289 27.88 4.36 27.46
C LYS A 289 27.57 5.77 27.98
N ALA A 290 26.54 6.37 27.42
CA ALA A 290 26.05 7.66 27.90
C ALA A 290 25.54 7.54 29.34
N GLU A 291 25.81 8.56 30.15
CA GLU A 291 25.25 8.70 31.49
C GLU A 291 23.79 9.16 31.40
N ASP A 292 23.03 8.96 32.48
CA ASP A 292 21.69 9.52 32.60
C ASP A 292 21.75 11.04 32.45
N TYR A 293 21.07 11.56 31.44
CA TYR A 293 21.14 12.96 31.05
C TYR A 293 19.75 13.60 31.03
N CYS A 294 19.61 14.72 31.73
CA CYS A 294 18.44 15.58 31.67
C CYS A 294 18.88 16.98 31.22
N GLY A 295 18.67 17.29 29.94
CA GLY A 295 19.10 18.54 29.35
C GLY A 295 18.81 18.62 27.84
N PRO A 296 19.29 19.67 27.16
CA PRO A 296 19.06 19.83 25.73
C PRO A 296 19.74 18.74 24.91
N VAL A 297 18.99 18.12 23.99
CA VAL A 297 19.49 17.14 23.03
C VAL A 297 19.41 17.73 21.62
N LEU A 298 20.51 17.68 20.88
CA LEU A 298 20.56 18.13 19.49
C LEU A 298 20.44 16.92 18.56
N PHE A 299 19.30 16.79 17.89
CA PHE A 299 19.13 15.83 16.80
C PHE A 299 19.68 16.42 15.49
N LYS A 300 20.41 15.60 14.71
CA LYS A 300 20.99 15.99 13.42
C LYS A 300 20.58 15.02 12.32
N GLY A 301 20.45 15.53 11.10
CA GLY A 301 20.23 14.71 9.90
C GLY A 301 19.07 13.72 10.04
N GLN A 302 19.34 12.45 9.74
CA GLN A 302 18.35 11.36 9.83
C GLN A 302 17.74 11.21 11.23
N GLY A 303 18.54 11.35 12.31
CA GLY A 303 18.02 11.22 13.67
C GLY A 303 16.96 12.27 14.02
N ALA A 304 17.04 13.47 13.44
CA ALA A 304 16.01 14.48 13.59
C ALA A 304 14.72 14.11 12.83
N ALA A 305 14.86 13.61 11.60
CA ALA A 305 13.73 13.18 10.78
C ALA A 305 13.00 11.99 11.43
N GLU A 306 13.73 10.99 11.92
CA GLU A 306 13.15 9.82 12.58
C GLU A 306 12.47 10.17 13.90
N PHE A 307 13.04 11.07 14.71
CA PHE A 307 12.39 11.54 15.93
C PHE A 307 10.99 12.10 15.64
N PHE A 308 10.87 12.99 14.65
CA PHE A 308 9.57 13.52 14.25
C PHE A 308 8.69 12.45 13.62
N GLY A 309 9.24 11.59 12.76
CA GLY A 309 8.47 10.52 12.12
C GLY A 309 7.85 9.54 13.12
N GLN A 310 8.63 9.10 14.11
CA GLN A 310 8.16 8.14 15.13
C GLN A 310 7.14 8.74 16.09
N ILE A 311 7.23 10.05 16.38
CA ILE A 311 6.31 10.72 17.29
C ILE A 311 5.04 11.19 16.56
N LEU A 312 5.20 11.81 15.40
CA LEU A 312 4.09 12.46 14.71
C LEU A 312 3.30 11.48 13.83
N ALA A 313 3.96 10.62 13.06
CA ALA A 313 3.25 9.80 12.07
C ALA A 313 2.17 8.89 12.71
N PRO A 314 2.42 8.19 13.82
CA PRO A 314 1.37 7.37 14.46
C PRO A 314 0.20 8.19 15.00
N ASN A 315 0.40 9.47 15.30
CA ASN A 315 -0.64 10.34 15.86
C ASN A 315 -1.31 11.24 14.81
N LEU A 316 -0.77 11.33 13.60
CA LEU A 316 -1.34 12.12 12.50
C LEU A 316 -1.87 11.24 11.36
N GLY A 317 -1.53 9.95 11.35
CA GLY A 317 -1.86 9.01 10.28
C GLY A 317 -3.29 8.45 10.29
N PHE A 318 -4.08 8.75 11.32
CA PHE A 318 -5.48 8.34 11.44
C PHE A 318 -6.20 9.28 12.41
N ALA A 319 -7.51 9.41 12.34
CA ALA A 319 -8.33 10.14 13.33
C ALA A 319 -9.64 9.41 13.68
N GLU A 320 -9.84 8.25 13.07
CA GLU A 320 -11.01 7.40 13.21
C GLU A 320 -11.10 6.82 14.62
N ASP A 321 -12.32 6.77 15.17
CA ASP A 321 -12.62 5.96 16.35
C ASP A 321 -13.34 4.69 15.89
N TYR A 322 -12.97 3.55 16.47
CA TYR A 322 -13.53 2.27 16.07
C TYR A 322 -14.55 1.77 17.09
N VAL A 323 -15.73 1.42 16.59
CA VAL A 323 -16.83 0.94 17.43
C VAL A 323 -16.42 -0.33 18.17
N GLY A 324 -16.51 -0.28 19.51
CA GLY A 324 -16.19 -1.41 20.38
C GLY A 324 -14.70 -1.68 20.57
N ASP A 325 -13.81 -0.77 20.14
CA ASP A 325 -12.38 -0.80 20.51
C ASP A 325 -11.97 0.45 21.29
N GLU A 326 -11.17 0.23 22.33
CA GLU A 326 -10.45 1.30 23.02
C GLU A 326 -8.93 1.27 22.75
N SER A 327 -8.43 0.22 22.08
CA SER A 327 -7.02 -0.01 21.80
C SER A 327 -6.45 0.96 20.76
N PHE A 328 -7.31 1.48 19.86
CA PHE A 328 -6.95 2.38 18.77
C PHE A 328 -7.59 3.75 18.95
N ARG A 329 -7.22 4.44 20.04
CA ARG A 329 -7.61 5.84 20.26
C ARG A 329 -6.48 6.76 19.84
N ASN A 330 -6.79 7.72 18.97
CA ASN A 330 -5.84 8.79 18.68
C ASN A 330 -5.92 9.87 19.79
N PRO A 331 -4.82 10.13 20.53
CA PRO A 331 -4.82 11.13 21.60
C PRO A 331 -4.98 12.57 21.11
N LEU A 332 -4.73 12.83 19.82
CA LEU A 332 -4.79 14.15 19.21
C LEU A 332 -6.14 14.44 18.52
N LYS A 333 -7.03 13.46 18.34
CA LYS A 333 -8.28 13.61 17.58
C LYS A 333 -9.05 14.90 17.89
N ASN A 334 -9.24 15.18 19.19
CA ASN A 334 -10.00 16.33 19.67
C ASN A 334 -9.15 17.61 19.86
N THR A 335 -8.00 17.70 19.21
CA THR A 335 -7.02 18.79 19.39
C THR A 335 -6.80 19.65 18.15
N LEU A 336 -7.66 19.56 17.13
CA LEU A 336 -7.62 20.44 15.96
C LEU A 336 -7.53 21.93 16.37
N GLY A 337 -6.64 22.66 15.71
CA GLY A 337 -6.32 24.07 16.01
C GLY A 337 -5.37 24.31 17.20
N ARG A 338 -5.08 23.29 18.02
CA ARG A 338 -4.14 23.39 19.15
C ARG A 338 -2.71 23.46 18.63
N LYS A 339 -1.84 24.11 19.41
CA LYS A 339 -0.40 24.19 19.15
C LYS A 339 0.28 22.91 19.63
N LEU A 340 0.93 22.19 18.73
CA LEU A 340 1.69 20.95 18.99
C LEU A 340 3.20 21.15 18.81
N LEU A 341 3.61 22.06 17.94
CA LEU A 341 5.01 22.35 17.62
C LEU A 341 5.31 23.86 17.77
N PRO A 342 6.59 24.27 17.80
CA PRO A 342 6.97 25.68 17.67
C PRO A 342 6.40 26.33 16.39
N GLU A 343 6.17 27.65 16.44
CA GLU A 343 5.51 28.39 15.35
C GLU A 343 6.27 28.40 14.02
N HIS A 344 7.58 28.15 14.05
CA HIS A 344 8.40 28.07 12.84
C HIS A 344 8.36 26.68 12.17
N MET A 345 7.64 25.71 12.75
CA MET A 345 7.55 24.34 12.23
C MET A 345 6.19 24.07 11.58
N SER A 346 6.22 23.36 10.46
CA SER A 346 5.03 22.86 9.77
C SER A 346 5.28 21.43 9.30
N VAL A 347 4.21 20.65 9.19
CA VAL A 347 4.26 19.23 8.81
C VAL A 347 3.27 19.02 7.67
N VAL A 348 3.76 18.41 6.61
CA VAL A 348 3.01 18.14 5.38
C VAL A 348 3.19 16.68 5.04
N ASP A 349 2.08 15.99 4.81
CA ASP A 349 2.09 14.70 4.11
C ASP A 349 1.92 14.95 2.60
N ASN A 350 2.78 14.35 1.79
CA ASN A 350 2.77 14.56 0.35
C ASN A 350 3.14 13.28 -0.40
N PRO A 351 2.16 12.39 -0.65
CA PRO A 351 2.40 11.12 -1.36
C PRO A 351 2.81 11.32 -2.82
N GLY A 352 2.56 12.48 -3.41
CA GLY A 352 2.98 12.82 -4.77
C GLY A 352 4.43 13.34 -4.89
N LEU A 353 5.18 13.43 -3.78
CA LEU A 353 6.54 13.96 -3.81
C LEU A 353 7.54 12.90 -4.31
N GLU A 354 8.17 13.14 -5.46
CA GLU A 354 9.13 12.18 -6.05
C GLU A 354 10.59 12.39 -5.62
N SER A 355 10.95 13.60 -5.17
CA SER A 355 12.31 13.90 -4.70
C SER A 355 12.31 15.02 -3.67
N PHE A 356 13.32 15.00 -2.79
CA PHE A 356 13.55 16.05 -1.80
C PHE A 356 15.05 16.22 -1.56
N ALA A 357 15.53 17.47 -1.59
CA ALA A 357 16.95 17.80 -1.39
C ALA A 357 17.94 16.97 -2.25
N GLY A 358 17.57 16.69 -3.50
CA GLY A 358 18.40 15.89 -4.43
C GLY A 358 18.33 14.37 -4.21
N GLN A 359 17.54 13.90 -3.25
CA GLN A 359 17.31 12.46 -3.02
C GLN A 359 15.95 12.02 -3.57
N THR A 360 15.93 10.84 -4.19
CA THR A 360 14.70 10.20 -4.67
C THR A 360 13.86 9.69 -3.49
N ILE A 361 12.55 9.96 -3.53
CA ILE A 361 11.60 9.43 -2.56
C ILE A 361 10.92 8.21 -3.17
N VAL A 362 10.96 7.09 -2.46
CA VAL A 362 10.38 5.79 -2.87
C VAL A 362 9.13 5.41 -2.07
N GLY A 363 8.68 6.30 -1.18
CA GLY A 363 7.48 6.12 -0.35
C GLY A 363 6.20 6.73 -0.95
N GLY A 364 6.32 7.48 -2.04
CA GLY A 364 5.16 8.10 -2.70
C GLY A 364 4.26 7.09 -3.41
N TYR A 365 3.02 7.50 -3.68
CA TYR A 365 2.01 6.74 -4.41
C TYR A 365 1.06 7.68 -5.15
N ARG A 366 0.51 7.23 -6.28
CA ARG A 366 -0.51 8.01 -7.03
C ARG A 366 -1.92 7.73 -6.55
N PHE A 367 -2.17 6.48 -6.16
CA PHE A 367 -3.43 6.02 -5.60
C PHE A 367 -3.14 5.25 -4.32
N ASP A 368 -3.96 5.44 -3.30
CA ASP A 368 -3.91 4.64 -2.08
C ASP A 368 -4.52 3.24 -2.29
N ASP A 369 -4.55 2.44 -1.22
CA ASP A 369 -5.05 1.07 -1.26
C ASP A 369 -6.60 1.00 -1.38
N GLU A 370 -7.32 2.12 -1.22
CA GLU A 370 -8.77 2.25 -1.47
C GLU A 370 -9.08 2.79 -2.87
N GLY A 371 -8.03 3.01 -3.67
CA GLY A 371 -8.12 3.52 -5.04
C GLY A 371 -8.40 5.01 -5.14
N MET A 372 -8.13 5.78 -4.10
CA MET A 372 -8.27 7.24 -4.11
C MET A 372 -6.95 7.91 -4.51
N PRO A 373 -6.97 9.00 -5.29
CA PRO A 373 -5.74 9.72 -5.64
C PRO A 373 -5.05 10.27 -4.39
N GLY A 374 -3.74 10.08 -4.27
CA GLY A 374 -2.96 10.63 -3.17
C GLY A 374 -3.00 12.16 -3.17
N GLN A 375 -3.23 12.76 -2.00
CA GLN A 375 -3.37 14.21 -1.84
C GLN A 375 -2.31 14.77 -0.90
N LYS A 376 -1.82 15.96 -1.21
CA LYS A 376 -0.95 16.72 -0.31
C LYS A 376 -1.80 17.32 0.81
N ILE A 377 -1.49 17.00 2.06
CA ILE A 377 -2.21 17.48 3.24
C ILE A 377 -1.25 18.28 4.12
N THR A 378 -1.69 19.45 4.58
CA THR A 378 -0.97 20.21 5.61
C THR A 378 -1.51 19.79 6.97
N LEU A 379 -0.77 18.91 7.65
CA LEU A 379 -1.18 18.35 8.94
C LEU A 379 -0.96 19.35 10.08
N ILE A 380 0.18 20.05 10.07
CA ILE A 380 0.51 21.11 11.03
C ILE A 380 0.98 22.34 10.27
N GLU A 381 0.41 23.50 10.59
CA GLU A 381 0.81 24.78 10.01
C GLU A 381 1.18 25.75 11.13
N SER A 382 2.40 26.30 11.07
CA SER A 382 2.93 27.24 12.06
C SER A 382 2.75 26.73 13.51
N GLY A 383 3.08 25.47 13.72
CA GLY A 383 3.00 24.79 15.00
C GLY A 383 1.62 24.31 15.42
N ARG A 384 0.56 24.58 14.63
CA ARG A 384 -0.83 24.23 14.99
C ARG A 384 -1.35 23.08 14.14
N LEU A 385 -1.98 22.10 14.80
CA LEU A 385 -2.65 20.99 14.14
C LEU A 385 -3.81 21.51 13.28
N LYS A 386 -3.83 21.13 12.01
CA LYS A 386 -4.84 21.52 11.02
C LYS A 386 -5.64 20.34 10.53
N ASP A 387 -5.01 19.17 10.40
CA ASP A 387 -5.63 18.00 9.81
C ASP A 387 -4.93 16.69 10.20
N PHE A 388 -5.52 15.57 9.79
CA PHE A 388 -5.04 14.20 9.88
C PHE A 388 -5.07 13.54 8.49
N CYS A 389 -4.19 12.57 8.26
CA CYS A 389 -4.40 11.61 7.18
C CYS A 389 -5.64 10.76 7.51
N ARG A 390 -6.43 10.45 6.50
CA ARG A 390 -7.73 9.77 6.66
C ARG A 390 -7.91 8.75 5.54
N SER A 391 -8.61 7.68 5.87
CA SER A 391 -9.18 6.75 4.90
C SER A 391 -10.54 7.24 4.42
N ARG A 392 -11.27 6.42 3.68
CA ARG A 392 -12.69 6.65 3.38
C ARG A 392 -13.62 6.44 4.58
N ILE A 393 -13.09 6.00 5.73
CA ILE A 393 -13.81 6.05 7.00
C ILE A 393 -13.74 7.52 7.51
N PRO A 394 -14.88 8.21 7.69
CA PRO A 394 -14.92 9.65 7.91
C PRO A 394 -14.43 10.15 9.27
#